data_AF-A0A7S2F0A2-F1
#
_entry.id   AF-A0A7S2F0A2-F1
#
_cell.length_a   1.000
_cell.length_b   1.000
_cell.length_c   1.000
_cell.angle_alpha   90.00
_cell.angle_beta   90.00
_cell.angle_gamma   90.00
#
_symmetry.space_group_name_H-M   'P 1'
#
loop_
_entity.id
_entity.type
_entity.pdbx_description
1 polymer ?
#
loop_
_entity_poly.entity_id
_entity_poly.type
_entity_poly.pdbx_seq_one_letter_code
_entity_poly.pdbx_strand_id
1 'polypeptide(L)'
;QAHARRGQSLRLAALAASIASGGRLHDVGHFDQVIKAIDTLLAELDVEEAADAKKVDDCKNQTQNIDLNVQDLEWRIKKNDASIQKLKDVVAANEAEKTEALADLEGVEKQMNESKAMRTDENGRFLQGKSDDEQAIALLKQARTALSKYFSNNSIDLGAGLLQEGWGREPNVTEHAPDATFSSAGKRKGESKGIISLLSMIIEDLEAEIAQAQGAEASAQLDYEKSLAASEALAKQLREKIVNLNDAIATRNTEITAEEDLKLENQKDLDNEEQTRTSIKPACDWYIAHQQERREKRVLEVEGLTRAKEYLAGASLPSLVQGPASGPADGSFASISFSSVS
;
A
#
# COMPACT_ATOMS: atom_id res chain seq x y z
N GLN A 1 47.35 -34.86 -48.73
CA GLN A 1 47.11 -35.76 -47.57
C GLN A 1 47.49 -35.13 -46.22
N ALA A 2 48.66 -34.48 -46.06
CA ALA A 2 49.05 -33.85 -44.79
C ALA A 2 48.10 -32.71 -44.33
N HIS A 3 47.68 -31.84 -45.26
CA HIS A 3 46.69 -30.77 -44.96
C HIS A 3 45.30 -31.33 -44.62
N ALA A 4 44.84 -32.37 -45.33
CA ALA A 4 43.57 -33.05 -45.01
C ALA A 4 43.56 -33.69 -43.62
N ARG A 5 44.69 -34.28 -43.18
CA ARG A 5 44.84 -34.87 -41.84
C ARG A 5 44.94 -33.81 -40.73
N ARG A 6 45.60 -32.68 -40.99
CA ARG A 6 45.73 -31.57 -40.02
C ARG A 6 44.44 -30.77 -39.87
N GLY A 7 43.73 -30.51 -40.96
CA GLY A 7 42.46 -29.77 -40.95
C GLY A 7 41.21 -30.62 -40.67
N GLN A 8 41.33 -31.96 -40.63
CA GLN A 8 40.21 -32.90 -40.55
C GLN A 8 39.10 -32.66 -41.58
N SER A 9 39.42 -32.06 -42.74
CA SER A 9 38.44 -31.75 -43.78
C SER A 9 38.11 -32.99 -44.62
N LEU A 10 36.85 -33.40 -44.57
CA LEU A 10 36.29 -34.47 -45.41
C LEU A 10 36.26 -34.05 -46.89
N ARG A 11 36.10 -32.76 -47.19
CA ARG A 11 36.15 -32.21 -48.55
C ARG A 11 37.56 -32.34 -49.14
N LEU A 12 38.60 -32.01 -48.38
CA LEU A 12 40.00 -32.24 -48.77
C LEU A 12 40.34 -33.72 -48.90
N ALA A 13 39.75 -34.58 -48.06
CA ALA A 13 39.93 -36.03 -48.15
C ALA A 13 39.27 -36.61 -49.42
N ALA A 14 38.05 -36.17 -49.74
CA ALA A 14 37.32 -36.55 -50.95
C ALA A 14 38.04 -36.08 -52.23
N LEU A 15 38.57 -34.84 -52.23
CA LEU A 15 39.39 -34.32 -53.33
C LEU A 15 40.71 -35.10 -53.50
N ALA A 16 41.36 -35.46 -52.39
CA ALA A 16 42.56 -36.29 -52.45
C ALA A 16 42.27 -37.70 -53.00
N ALA A 17 41.09 -38.26 -52.70
CA ALA A 17 40.65 -39.55 -53.23
C ALA A 17 40.32 -39.49 -54.73
N SER A 18 39.64 -38.42 -55.20
CA SER A 18 39.34 -38.25 -56.63
C SER A 18 40.60 -38.13 -57.48
N ILE A 19 41.59 -37.39 -56.99
CA ILE A 19 42.91 -37.28 -57.63
C ILE A 19 43.65 -38.63 -57.64
N ALA A 20 43.55 -39.43 -56.58
CA ALA A 20 44.20 -40.75 -56.50
C ALA A 20 43.55 -41.81 -57.40
N SER A 21 42.24 -41.70 -57.66
CA SER A 21 41.51 -42.59 -58.59
C SER A 21 41.72 -42.26 -60.07
N GLY A 22 42.19 -41.04 -60.39
CA GLY A 22 42.62 -40.66 -61.73
C GLY A 22 44.01 -41.21 -62.02
N GLY A 23 44.09 -42.39 -62.63
CA GLY A 23 45.35 -43.09 -62.91
C GLY A 23 46.40 -42.26 -63.66
N ARG A 24 47.68 -42.55 -63.37
CA ARG A 24 48.88 -42.01 -64.02
C ARG A 24 48.73 -41.94 -65.54
N LEU A 25 48.71 -40.74 -66.14
CA LEU A 25 49.04 -40.54 -67.55
C LEU A 25 49.59 -39.12 -67.78
N HIS A 26 50.50 -39.02 -68.75
CA HIS A 26 51.63 -38.10 -68.80
C HIS A 26 51.40 -36.82 -69.64
N ASP A 27 50.17 -36.32 -69.82
CA ASP A 27 49.90 -35.16 -70.69
C ASP A 27 49.21 -33.99 -69.97
N VAL A 28 49.69 -32.79 -70.28
CA VAL A 28 49.32 -31.49 -69.71
C VAL A 28 47.93 -31.07 -70.24
N GLY A 29 46.92 -30.93 -69.36
CA GLY A 29 45.63 -30.31 -69.71
C GLY A 29 44.33 -30.96 -69.22
N HIS A 30 44.37 -32.00 -68.36
CA HIS A 30 43.15 -32.77 -68.01
C HIS A 30 42.49 -32.47 -66.65
N PHE A 31 42.98 -31.51 -65.87
CA PHE A 31 42.46 -31.23 -64.52
C PHE A 31 41.48 -30.05 -64.42
N ASP A 32 41.03 -29.48 -65.54
CA ASP A 32 40.16 -28.28 -65.55
C ASP A 32 38.87 -28.45 -64.73
N GLN A 33 38.25 -29.64 -64.78
CA GLN A 33 37.06 -29.93 -63.97
C GLN A 33 37.37 -29.98 -62.47
N VAL A 34 38.56 -30.46 -62.09
CA VAL A 34 39.02 -30.53 -60.70
C VAL A 34 39.40 -29.14 -60.19
N ILE A 35 40.07 -28.33 -61.02
CA ILE A 35 40.38 -26.93 -60.72
C ILE A 35 39.10 -26.13 -60.51
N LYS A 36 38.10 -26.31 -61.39
CA LYS A 36 36.78 -25.67 -61.24
C LYS A 36 36.06 -26.13 -59.97
N ALA A 37 36.16 -27.40 -59.59
CA ALA A 37 35.59 -27.89 -58.32
C ALA A 37 36.30 -27.28 -57.10
N ILE A 38 37.63 -27.08 -57.16
CA ILE A 38 38.38 -26.37 -56.11
C ILE A 38 37.91 -24.91 -56.01
N ASP A 39 37.69 -24.23 -57.15
CA ASP A 39 37.19 -22.85 -57.15
C ASP A 39 35.79 -22.73 -56.53
N THR A 40 34.90 -23.68 -56.83
CA THR A 40 33.60 -23.75 -56.16
C THR A 40 33.76 -23.95 -54.65
N LEU A 41 34.64 -24.86 -54.21
CA LEU A 41 34.87 -25.12 -52.78
C LEU A 41 35.47 -23.90 -52.06
N LEU A 42 36.40 -23.18 -52.69
CA LEU A 42 36.96 -21.93 -52.15
C LEU A 42 35.86 -20.88 -51.98
N ALA A 43 35.01 -20.70 -53.01
CA ALA A 43 33.87 -19.78 -52.93
C ALA A 43 32.85 -20.18 -51.86
N GLU A 44 32.58 -21.49 -51.69
CA GLU A 44 31.71 -21.99 -50.62
C GLU A 44 32.30 -21.69 -49.22
N LEU A 45 33.62 -21.85 -49.03
CA LEU A 45 34.28 -21.58 -47.76
C LEU A 45 34.23 -20.11 -47.37
N ASP A 46 34.40 -19.19 -48.32
CA ASP A 46 34.26 -17.75 -48.09
C ASP A 46 32.83 -17.39 -47.65
N VAL A 47 31.82 -17.99 -48.29
CA VAL A 47 30.40 -17.82 -47.91
C VAL A 47 30.12 -18.40 -46.52
N GLU A 48 30.66 -19.58 -46.21
CA GLU A 48 30.51 -20.23 -44.91
C GLU A 48 31.19 -19.42 -43.79
N GLU A 49 32.35 -18.81 -44.05
CA GLU A 49 33.04 -17.95 -43.09
C GLU A 49 32.23 -16.69 -42.78
N ALA A 50 31.74 -16.00 -43.83
CA ALA A 50 30.87 -14.83 -43.65
C ALA A 50 29.59 -15.18 -42.90
N ALA A 51 28.97 -16.33 -43.19
CA ALA A 51 27.77 -16.79 -42.51
C ALA A 51 28.02 -17.10 -41.02
N ASP A 52 29.15 -17.72 -40.68
CA ASP A 52 29.52 -17.98 -39.28
C ASP A 52 29.84 -16.70 -38.51
N ALA A 53 30.56 -15.75 -39.12
CA ALA A 53 30.84 -14.45 -38.52
C ALA A 53 29.52 -13.72 -38.20
N LYS A 54 28.61 -13.68 -39.17
CA LYS A 54 27.28 -13.10 -38.99
C LYS A 54 26.49 -13.79 -37.88
N LYS A 55 26.48 -15.13 -37.81
CA LYS A 55 25.79 -15.87 -36.74
C LYS A 55 26.34 -15.53 -35.35
N VAL A 56 27.65 -15.41 -35.21
CA VAL A 56 28.26 -15.03 -33.93
C VAL A 56 27.88 -13.61 -33.54
N ASP A 57 27.89 -12.67 -34.48
CA ASP A 57 27.49 -11.28 -34.22
C ASP A 57 26.00 -11.18 -33.88
N ASP A 58 25.14 -11.86 -34.64
CA ASP A 58 23.70 -11.96 -34.37
C ASP A 58 23.47 -12.54 -32.96
N CYS A 59 24.16 -13.62 -32.60
CA CYS A 59 24.07 -14.24 -31.27
C CYS A 59 24.50 -13.31 -30.13
N LYS A 60 25.60 -12.57 -30.30
CA LYS A 60 26.07 -11.60 -29.31
C LYS A 60 25.05 -10.48 -29.12
N ASN A 61 24.55 -9.91 -30.22
CA ASN A 61 23.57 -8.84 -30.19
C ASN A 61 22.25 -9.30 -29.56
N GLN A 62 21.75 -10.48 -29.94
CA GLN A 62 20.53 -11.04 -29.36
C GLN A 62 20.68 -11.30 -27.86
N THR A 63 21.77 -11.95 -27.45
CA THR A 63 22.02 -12.24 -26.03
C THR A 63 22.13 -10.95 -25.22
N GLN A 64 22.86 -9.95 -25.73
CA GLN A 64 22.98 -8.66 -25.08
C GLN A 64 21.63 -7.94 -24.96
N ASN A 65 20.81 -7.93 -26.00
CA ASN A 65 19.48 -7.30 -25.96
C ASN A 65 18.57 -8.00 -24.92
N ILE A 66 18.57 -9.33 -24.90
CA ILE A 66 17.82 -10.11 -23.90
C ILE A 66 18.34 -9.85 -22.49
N ASP A 67 19.66 -9.70 -22.30
CA ASP A 67 20.25 -9.31 -21.01
C ASP A 67 19.80 -7.95 -20.51
N LEU A 68 19.73 -6.97 -21.41
CA LEU A 68 19.24 -5.63 -21.08
C LEU A 68 17.74 -5.65 -20.78
N ASN A 69 16.93 -6.37 -21.57
CA ASN A 69 15.48 -6.48 -21.36
C ASN A 69 15.16 -7.17 -20.03
N VAL A 70 15.83 -8.28 -19.72
CA VAL A 70 15.66 -8.99 -18.44
C VAL A 70 15.99 -8.07 -17.26
N GLN A 71 17.12 -7.35 -17.31
CA GLN A 71 17.50 -6.42 -16.23
C GLN A 71 16.49 -5.27 -16.06
N ASP A 72 15.99 -4.71 -17.17
CA ASP A 72 14.96 -3.67 -17.13
C ASP A 72 13.66 -4.20 -16.52
N LEU A 73 13.18 -5.36 -16.96
CA LEU A 73 11.95 -5.98 -16.45
C LEU A 73 12.05 -6.33 -14.97
N GLU A 74 13.16 -6.92 -14.53
CA GLU A 74 13.42 -7.16 -13.11
C GLU A 74 13.40 -5.88 -12.29
N TRP A 75 13.99 -4.79 -12.81
CA TRP A 75 13.97 -3.49 -12.14
C TRP A 75 12.55 -2.90 -12.07
N ARG A 76 11.78 -3.01 -13.16
CA ARG A 76 10.37 -2.56 -13.21
C ARG A 76 9.53 -3.33 -12.19
N ILE A 77 9.67 -4.66 -12.10
CA ILE A 77 8.98 -5.49 -11.11
C ILE A 77 9.33 -5.06 -9.69
N LYS A 78 10.62 -4.86 -9.37
CA LYS A 78 11.05 -4.35 -8.05
C LYS A 78 10.43 -2.99 -7.73
N LYS A 79 10.31 -2.12 -8.74
CA LYS A 79 9.66 -0.82 -8.58
C LYS A 79 8.16 -0.96 -8.33
N ASN A 80 7.46 -1.84 -9.04
CA ASN A 80 6.05 -2.14 -8.79
C ASN A 80 5.85 -2.65 -7.37
N ASP A 81 6.67 -3.60 -6.91
CA ASP A 81 6.61 -4.13 -5.54
C ASP A 81 6.79 -3.04 -4.47
N ALA A 82 7.76 -2.15 -4.65
CA ALA A 82 7.97 -1.02 -3.76
C ALA A 82 6.78 -0.04 -3.76
N SER A 83 6.18 0.20 -4.94
CA SER A 83 4.98 1.04 -5.10
C SER A 83 3.79 0.42 -4.35
N ILE A 84 3.52 -0.87 -4.59
CA ILE A 84 2.46 -1.64 -3.95
C ILE A 84 2.61 -1.61 -2.43
N GLN A 85 3.81 -1.85 -1.92
CA GLN A 85 4.04 -1.84 -0.46
C GLN A 85 3.77 -0.46 0.13
N LYS A 86 4.29 0.60 -0.49
CA LYS A 86 4.04 1.97 -0.05
C LYS A 86 2.55 2.32 -0.02
N LEU A 87 1.79 1.90 -1.05
CA LEU A 87 0.35 2.11 -1.10
C LEU A 87 -0.38 1.32 -0.01
N LYS A 88 0.01 0.05 0.23
CA LYS A 88 -0.54 -0.78 1.31
C LYS A 88 -0.29 -0.18 2.69
N ASP A 89 0.89 0.38 2.93
CA ASP A 89 1.22 1.06 4.18
C ASP A 89 0.33 2.30 4.40
N VAL A 90 0.07 3.09 3.35
CA VAL A 90 -0.83 4.24 3.41
C VAL A 90 -2.28 3.80 3.64
N VAL A 91 -2.74 2.73 3.00
CA VAL A 91 -4.08 2.16 3.23
C VAL A 91 -4.23 1.75 4.70
N ALA A 92 -3.27 1.00 5.24
CA ALA A 92 -3.30 0.57 6.64
C ALA A 92 -3.31 1.76 7.62
N ALA A 93 -2.53 2.81 7.35
CA ALA A 93 -2.54 4.03 8.16
C ALA A 93 -3.91 4.73 8.12
N ASN A 94 -4.51 4.88 6.93
CA ASN A 94 -5.83 5.49 6.77
C ASN A 94 -6.94 4.65 7.43
N GLU A 95 -6.84 3.32 7.39
CA GLU A 95 -7.78 2.43 8.07
C GLU A 95 -7.69 2.54 9.60
N ALA A 96 -6.47 2.69 10.14
CA ALA A 96 -6.27 2.95 11.56
C ALA A 96 -6.87 4.30 11.97
N GLU A 97 -6.58 5.37 11.22
CA GLU A 97 -7.13 6.71 11.49
C GLU A 97 -8.65 6.75 11.36
N LYS A 98 -9.23 6.00 10.42
CA LYS A 98 -10.68 5.86 10.27
C LYS A 98 -11.31 5.17 11.48
N THR A 99 -10.67 4.11 11.99
CA THR A 99 -11.12 3.40 13.19
C THR A 99 -11.14 4.34 14.41
N GLU A 100 -10.10 5.15 14.58
CA GLU A 100 -10.04 6.16 15.65
C GLU A 100 -11.16 7.21 15.48
N ALA A 101 -11.35 7.76 14.28
CA ALA A 101 -12.40 8.74 14.01
C ALA A 101 -13.81 8.18 14.25
N LEU A 102 -14.04 6.89 14.00
CA LEU A 102 -15.30 6.21 14.31
C LEU A 102 -15.53 6.10 15.82
N ALA A 103 -14.49 5.73 16.57
CA ALA A 103 -14.56 5.65 18.03
C ALA A 103 -14.81 7.03 18.66
N ASP A 104 -14.13 8.07 18.16
CA ASP A 104 -14.37 9.44 18.59
C ASP A 104 -15.80 9.90 18.29
N LEU A 105 -16.34 9.56 17.12
CA LEU A 105 -17.71 9.89 16.74
C LEU A 105 -18.72 9.23 17.69
N GLU A 106 -18.55 7.94 17.97
CA GLU A 106 -19.38 7.22 18.94
C GLU A 106 -19.30 7.87 20.34
N GLY A 107 -18.10 8.25 20.77
CA GLY A 107 -17.87 8.94 22.03
C GLY A 107 -18.62 10.28 22.11
N VAL A 108 -18.55 11.09 21.05
CA VAL A 108 -19.25 12.38 20.96
C VAL A 108 -20.77 12.18 20.97
N GLU A 109 -21.29 11.25 20.17
CA GLU A 109 -22.73 10.95 20.11
C GLU A 109 -23.27 10.47 21.46
N LYS A 110 -22.49 9.64 22.17
CA LYS A 110 -22.83 9.20 23.53
C LYS A 110 -22.88 10.37 24.50
N GLN A 111 -21.86 11.23 24.51
CA GLN A 111 -21.83 12.42 25.38
C GLN A 111 -22.99 13.38 25.10
N MET A 112 -23.36 13.57 23.82
CA MET A 112 -24.52 14.39 23.46
C MET A 112 -25.82 13.81 24.04
N ASN A 113 -26.00 12.49 23.96
CA ASN A 113 -27.18 11.82 24.51
C ASN A 113 -27.22 11.89 26.05
N GLU A 114 -26.10 11.66 26.72
CA GLU A 114 -25.97 11.77 28.18
C GLU A 114 -26.24 13.20 28.64
N SER A 115 -25.66 14.20 27.97
CA SER A 115 -25.89 15.62 28.28
C SER A 115 -27.35 16.01 28.08
N LYS A 116 -28.01 15.54 27.02
CA LYS A 116 -29.44 15.76 26.80
C LYS A 116 -30.31 15.12 27.90
N ALA A 117 -29.96 13.92 28.35
CA ALA A 117 -30.67 13.24 29.43
C ALA A 117 -30.53 14.02 30.75
N MET A 118 -29.31 14.45 31.10
CA MET A 118 -29.05 15.28 32.28
C MET A 118 -29.83 16.59 32.23
N ARG A 119 -29.81 17.29 31.09
CA ARG A 119 -30.54 18.56 30.91
C ARG A 119 -32.06 18.38 31.06
N THR A 120 -32.59 17.25 30.58
CA THR A 120 -34.01 16.92 30.72
C THR A 120 -34.39 16.69 32.19
N ASP A 121 -33.55 15.96 32.94
CA ASP A 121 -33.76 15.73 34.39
C ASP A 121 -33.65 17.03 35.20
N GLU A 122 -32.58 17.80 34.98
CA GLU A 122 -32.32 19.07 35.66
C GLU A 122 -33.45 20.08 35.41
N ASN A 123 -33.92 20.20 34.17
CA ASN A 123 -35.05 21.08 33.84
C ASN A 123 -36.35 20.60 34.50
N GLY A 124 -36.59 19.29 34.54
CA GLY A 124 -37.72 18.70 35.24
C GLY A 124 -37.72 19.03 36.74
N ARG A 125 -36.56 18.91 37.39
CA ARG A 125 -36.38 19.27 38.81
C ARG A 125 -36.58 20.76 39.05
N PHE A 126 -36.09 21.61 38.16
CA PHE A 126 -36.32 23.05 38.21
C PHE A 126 -37.81 23.40 38.10
N LEU A 127 -38.52 22.84 37.13
CA LEU A 127 -39.95 23.08 36.93
C LEU A 127 -40.78 22.62 38.14
N GLN A 128 -40.42 21.47 38.73
CA GLN A 128 -41.07 20.97 39.94
C GLN A 128 -40.82 21.90 41.13
N GLY A 129 -39.56 22.25 41.42
CA GLY A 129 -39.21 23.15 42.53
C GLY A 129 -39.90 24.50 42.41
N LYS A 130 -39.87 25.10 41.21
CA LYS A 130 -40.58 26.34 40.93
C LYS A 130 -42.09 26.23 41.21
N SER A 131 -42.72 25.14 40.77
CA SER A 131 -44.15 24.91 41.03
C SER A 131 -44.45 24.78 42.53
N ASP A 132 -43.59 24.08 43.27
CA ASP A 132 -43.75 23.89 44.71
C ASP A 132 -43.62 25.21 45.47
N ASP A 133 -42.65 26.05 45.09
CA ASP A 133 -42.46 27.39 45.67
C ASP A 133 -43.63 28.32 45.35
N GLU A 134 -44.13 28.31 44.10
CA GLU A 134 -45.32 29.09 43.71
C GLU A 134 -46.57 28.68 44.52
N GLN A 135 -46.75 27.38 44.77
CA GLN A 135 -47.84 26.87 45.61
C GLN A 135 -47.65 27.25 47.08
N ALA A 136 -46.42 27.17 47.60
CA ALA A 136 -46.09 27.58 48.97
C ALA A 136 -46.36 29.09 49.17
N ILE A 137 -45.91 29.94 48.24
CA ILE A 137 -46.21 31.38 48.24
C ILE A 137 -47.71 31.63 48.26
N ALA A 138 -48.49 30.93 47.43
CA ALA A 138 -49.94 31.08 47.39
C ALA A 138 -50.58 30.73 48.74
N LEU A 139 -50.17 29.62 49.37
CA LEU A 139 -50.67 29.20 50.67
C LEU A 139 -50.27 30.17 51.79
N LEU A 140 -49.02 30.62 51.80
CA LEU A 140 -48.50 31.59 52.78
C LEU A 140 -49.22 32.94 52.66
N LYS A 141 -49.52 33.39 51.43
CA LYS A 141 -50.32 34.61 51.17
C LYS A 141 -51.74 34.46 51.73
N GLN A 142 -52.38 33.29 51.58
CA GLN A 142 -53.69 33.01 52.16
C GLN A 142 -53.63 33.01 53.70
N ALA A 143 -52.64 32.35 54.30
CA ALA A 143 -52.45 32.30 55.75
C ALA A 143 -52.20 33.71 56.34
N ARG A 144 -51.31 34.49 55.72
CA ARG A 144 -51.04 35.89 56.07
C ARG A 144 -52.32 36.73 56.05
N THR A 145 -53.14 36.55 55.01
CA THR A 145 -54.42 37.26 54.85
C THR A 145 -55.43 36.87 55.94
N ALA A 146 -55.58 35.57 56.23
CA ALA A 146 -56.47 35.08 57.27
C ALA A 146 -56.08 35.59 58.68
N LEU A 147 -54.78 35.52 59.02
CA LEU A 147 -54.24 36.04 60.28
C LEU A 147 -54.45 37.56 60.39
N SER A 148 -54.15 38.32 59.33
CA SER A 148 -54.34 39.77 59.30
C SER A 148 -55.82 40.16 59.53
N LYS A 149 -56.75 39.43 58.91
CA LYS A 149 -58.19 39.62 59.10
C LYS A 149 -58.63 39.28 60.52
N TYR A 150 -58.11 38.19 61.10
CA TYR A 150 -58.39 37.83 62.50
C TYR A 150 -57.95 38.92 63.47
N PHE A 151 -56.72 39.42 63.38
CA PHE A 151 -56.24 40.47 64.29
C PHE A 151 -57.03 41.77 64.13
N SER A 152 -57.37 42.15 62.89
CA SER A 152 -58.20 43.33 62.60
C SER A 152 -59.60 43.20 63.22
N ASN A 153 -60.27 42.06 63.02
CA ASN A 153 -61.62 41.82 63.54
C ASN A 153 -61.67 41.75 65.08
N ASN A 154 -60.56 41.41 65.74
CA ASN A 154 -60.46 41.33 67.20
C ASN A 154 -59.91 42.62 67.84
N SER A 155 -59.84 43.73 67.10
CA SER A 155 -59.31 45.02 67.58
C SER A 155 -57.89 44.91 68.19
N ILE A 156 -57.10 43.95 67.71
CA ILE A 156 -55.72 43.77 68.12
C ILE A 156 -54.88 44.71 67.26
N ASP A 157 -54.60 45.91 67.80
CA ASP A 157 -53.71 46.88 67.15
C ASP A 157 -52.30 46.28 66.97
N LEU A 158 -51.90 46.10 65.70
CA LEU A 158 -50.60 45.57 65.30
C LEU A 158 -49.53 46.69 65.20
N GLY A 159 -49.91 47.96 65.36
CA GLY A 159 -49.04 49.13 65.28
C GLY A 159 -48.49 49.41 63.88
N ALA A 160 -48.31 50.70 63.54
CA ALA A 160 -47.66 51.11 62.30
C ALA A 160 -46.15 50.86 62.39
N GLY A 161 -45.65 49.87 61.63
CA GLY A 161 -44.21 49.59 61.54
C GLY A 161 -43.93 48.10 61.45
N LEU A 162 -44.19 47.51 60.28
CA LEU A 162 -43.83 46.13 59.93
C LEU A 162 -42.36 45.99 59.50
N LEU A 163 -41.59 47.08 59.56
CA LEU A 163 -40.20 47.10 59.17
C LEU A 163 -39.36 47.48 60.40
N GLN A 164 -38.48 46.56 60.77
CA GLN A 164 -37.25 46.83 61.49
C GLN A 164 -37.36 47.07 63.01
N GLU A 165 -37.33 45.98 63.78
CA GLU A 165 -36.58 45.95 65.05
C GLU A 165 -35.86 44.60 65.15
N GLY A 166 -34.54 44.67 65.38
CA GLY A 166 -33.57 43.64 65.02
C GLY A 166 -33.61 42.35 65.83
N TRP A 167 -33.08 41.30 65.21
CA TRP A 167 -32.85 40.00 65.84
C TRP A 167 -31.36 39.67 65.80
N GLY A 168 -30.73 39.79 66.98
CA GLY A 168 -29.40 39.27 67.29
C GLY A 168 -29.45 38.29 68.46
N ARG A 169 -30.45 37.40 68.50
CA ARG A 169 -30.53 36.38 69.55
C ARG A 169 -31.24 35.11 69.09
N GLU A 170 -30.48 34.01 69.00
CA GLU A 170 -31.02 32.66 68.82
C GLU A 170 -31.83 32.23 70.06
N PRO A 171 -33.02 31.64 69.91
CA PRO A 171 -33.73 31.04 71.01
C PRO A 171 -33.25 29.59 71.23
N ASN A 172 -32.84 29.31 72.47
CA ASN A 172 -32.58 27.95 72.95
C ASN A 172 -33.93 27.21 73.05
N VAL A 173 -34.12 26.16 72.25
CA VAL A 173 -35.34 25.37 72.21
C VAL A 173 -35.24 24.24 73.23
N THR A 174 -35.68 24.50 74.46
CA THR A 174 -36.06 23.42 75.38
C THR A 174 -37.52 23.06 75.14
N GLU A 175 -37.75 21.75 74.92
CA GLU A 175 -39.05 21.10 74.78
C GLU A 175 -40.11 21.71 75.67
N HIS A 176 -41.12 22.36 75.09
CA HIS A 176 -42.51 22.49 75.57
C HIS A 176 -43.27 23.24 74.48
N ALA A 177 -43.97 22.51 73.62
CA ALA A 177 -44.94 23.14 72.72
C ALA A 177 -46.06 23.75 73.57
N PRO A 178 -46.31 25.06 73.52
CA PRO A 178 -47.38 25.67 74.31
C PRO A 178 -48.75 25.23 73.75
N ASP A 179 -49.67 24.98 74.68
CA ASP A 179 -51.05 24.58 74.38
C ASP A 179 -51.79 25.65 73.54
N ALA A 180 -52.60 25.21 72.58
CA ALA A 180 -53.23 26.04 71.55
C ALA A 180 -54.50 26.77 72.03
N THR A 181 -54.52 27.21 73.29
CA THR A 181 -55.65 27.97 73.86
C THR A 181 -55.30 29.44 74.04
N PHE A 182 -55.94 30.31 73.26
CA PHE A 182 -55.81 31.76 73.37
C PHE A 182 -56.56 32.25 74.62
N SER A 183 -55.81 32.60 75.67
CA SER A 183 -56.38 32.97 76.98
C SER A 183 -57.07 34.34 77.04
N SER A 184 -56.94 35.19 76.01
CA SER A 184 -57.75 36.41 75.76
C SER A 184 -57.27 37.16 74.51
N ALA A 185 -58.16 37.89 73.83
CA ALA A 185 -57.83 38.76 72.70
C ALA A 185 -56.85 39.87 73.15
N GLY A 186 -55.66 39.90 72.57
CA GLY A 186 -54.72 41.02 72.72
C GLY A 186 -53.59 40.88 73.75
N LYS A 187 -53.42 39.75 74.45
CA LYS A 187 -52.28 39.57 75.38
C LYS A 187 -50.94 39.20 74.73
N ARG A 188 -50.92 38.90 73.42
CA ARG A 188 -49.73 38.49 72.65
C ARG A 188 -49.53 39.30 71.37
N LYS A 189 -49.66 40.63 71.45
CA LYS A 189 -49.63 41.52 70.27
C LYS A 189 -48.27 41.52 69.56
N GLY A 190 -47.17 41.43 70.32
CA GLY A 190 -45.81 41.36 69.76
C GLY A 190 -45.56 40.07 68.98
N GLU A 191 -45.99 38.94 69.53
CA GLU A 191 -45.87 37.61 68.91
C GLU A 191 -46.76 37.49 67.66
N SER A 192 -47.94 38.12 67.69
CA SER A 192 -48.89 38.21 66.57
C SER A 192 -48.35 39.04 65.39
N LYS A 193 -47.60 40.10 65.69
CA LYS A 193 -46.89 40.91 64.69
C LYS A 193 -45.69 40.16 64.11
N GLY A 194 -44.95 39.45 64.96
CA GLY A 194 -43.82 38.62 64.56
C GLY A 194 -44.19 37.54 63.55
N ILE A 195 -45.32 36.85 63.73
CA ILE A 195 -45.73 35.77 62.80
C ILE A 195 -46.13 36.29 61.41
N ILE A 196 -46.80 37.45 61.30
CA ILE A 196 -47.13 38.05 60.00
C ILE A 196 -45.88 38.55 59.27
N SER A 197 -44.93 39.13 60.01
CA SER A 197 -43.64 39.55 59.47
C SER A 197 -42.83 38.34 58.98
N LEU A 198 -42.79 37.24 59.75
CA LEU A 198 -42.12 36.01 59.35
C LEU A 198 -42.74 35.40 58.09
N LEU A 199 -44.08 35.34 58.00
CA LEU A 199 -44.76 34.88 56.79
C LEU A 199 -44.45 35.74 55.57
N SER A 200 -44.32 37.06 55.76
CA SER A 200 -43.98 37.98 54.67
C SER A 200 -42.53 37.80 54.22
N MET A 201 -41.61 37.61 55.16
CA MET A 201 -40.20 37.29 54.88
C MET A 201 -40.07 35.97 54.09
N ILE A 202 -40.74 34.89 54.52
CA ILE A 202 -40.71 33.61 53.79
C ILE A 202 -41.29 33.76 52.37
N ILE A 203 -42.36 34.55 52.19
CA ILE A 203 -42.89 34.83 50.83
C ILE A 203 -41.85 35.54 49.97
N GLU A 204 -41.21 36.58 50.50
CA GLU A 204 -40.16 37.34 49.80
C GLU A 204 -38.96 36.46 49.46
N ASP A 205 -38.55 35.58 50.39
CA ASP A 205 -37.46 34.62 50.20
C ASP A 205 -37.80 33.62 49.09
N LEU A 206 -39.00 33.02 49.10
CA LEU A 206 -39.45 32.10 48.04
C LEU A 206 -39.57 32.81 46.67
N GLU A 207 -40.06 34.06 46.65
CA GLU A 207 -40.10 34.85 45.41
C GLU A 207 -38.68 35.13 44.87
N ALA A 208 -37.71 35.39 45.75
CA ALA A 208 -36.30 35.55 45.40
C ALA A 208 -35.65 34.23 44.94
N GLU A 209 -35.96 33.10 45.59
CA GLU A 209 -35.49 31.77 45.21
C GLU A 209 -35.96 31.40 43.80
N ILE A 210 -37.24 31.61 43.46
CA ILE A 210 -37.75 31.40 42.10
C ILE A 210 -36.98 32.25 41.09
N ALA A 211 -36.76 33.54 41.37
CA ALA A 211 -36.05 34.44 40.46
C ALA A 211 -34.59 34.00 40.26
N GLN A 212 -33.91 33.59 41.33
CA GLN A 212 -32.54 33.06 41.26
C GLN A 212 -32.49 31.75 40.48
N ALA A 213 -33.41 30.82 40.74
CA ALA A 213 -33.51 29.55 40.04
C ALA A 213 -33.77 29.75 38.54
N GLN A 214 -34.63 30.71 38.16
CA GLN A 214 -34.87 31.07 36.76
C GLN A 214 -33.59 31.60 36.07
N GLY A 215 -32.82 32.45 36.77
CA GLY A 215 -31.54 32.94 36.25
C GLY A 215 -30.51 31.82 36.07
N ALA A 216 -30.40 30.92 37.06
CA ALA A 216 -29.52 29.76 37.00
C ALA A 216 -29.92 28.81 35.86
N GLU A 217 -31.22 28.54 35.70
CA GLU A 217 -31.75 27.69 34.63
C GLU A 217 -31.45 28.28 33.25
N ALA A 218 -31.66 29.60 33.06
CA ALA A 218 -31.35 30.26 31.80
C ALA A 218 -29.86 30.17 31.45
N SER A 219 -28.97 30.34 32.43
CA SER A 219 -27.53 30.18 32.23
C SER A 219 -27.17 28.74 31.88
N ALA A 220 -27.71 27.75 32.62
CA ALA A 220 -27.46 26.34 32.37
C ALA A 220 -27.95 25.91 30.98
N GLN A 221 -29.11 26.41 30.54
CA GLN A 221 -29.63 26.15 29.21
C GLN A 221 -28.73 26.72 28.12
N LEU A 222 -28.25 27.96 28.27
CA LEU A 222 -27.34 28.59 27.32
C LEU A 222 -26.01 27.83 27.22
N ASP A 223 -25.46 27.36 28.33
CA ASP A 223 -24.20 26.61 28.32
C ASP A 223 -24.37 25.21 27.72
N TYR A 224 -25.50 24.55 27.98
CA TYR A 224 -25.88 23.31 27.31
C TYR A 224 -25.98 23.50 25.79
N GLU A 225 -26.69 24.52 25.31
CA GLU A 225 -26.85 24.80 23.88
C GLU A 225 -25.51 25.05 23.18
N LYS A 226 -24.61 25.81 23.82
CA LYS A 226 -23.23 26.01 23.31
C LYS A 226 -22.46 24.70 23.23
N SER A 227 -22.51 23.89 24.30
CA SER A 227 -21.82 22.60 24.33
C SER A 227 -22.37 21.64 23.28
N LEU A 228 -23.70 21.59 23.12
CA LEU A 228 -24.36 20.76 22.12
C LEU A 228 -23.95 21.17 20.71
N ALA A 229 -23.97 22.47 20.40
CA ALA A 229 -23.54 22.98 19.10
C ALA A 229 -22.07 22.66 18.80
N ALA A 230 -21.19 22.74 19.80
CA ALA A 230 -19.78 22.34 19.66
C ALA A 230 -19.63 20.84 19.37
N SER A 231 -20.37 19.99 20.10
CA SER A 231 -20.37 18.54 19.88
C SER A 231 -20.96 18.15 18.52
N GLU A 232 -22.02 18.81 18.07
CA GLU A 232 -22.60 18.60 16.73
C GLU A 232 -21.62 18.98 15.62
N ALA A 233 -20.91 20.09 15.78
CA ALA A 233 -19.88 20.52 14.84
C ALA A 233 -18.73 19.51 14.77
N LEU A 234 -18.26 19.02 15.93
CA LEU A 234 -17.23 17.99 16.00
C LEU A 234 -17.70 16.67 15.35
N ALA A 235 -18.92 16.22 15.67
CA ALA A 235 -19.51 15.02 15.06
C ALA A 235 -19.61 15.15 13.53
N LYS A 236 -19.97 16.33 13.02
CA LYS A 236 -19.98 16.60 11.58
C LYS A 236 -18.58 16.51 10.97
N GLN A 237 -17.58 17.14 11.59
CA GLN A 237 -16.19 17.08 11.13
C GLN A 237 -15.65 15.64 11.10
N LEU A 238 -15.96 14.84 12.13
CA LEU A 238 -15.58 13.42 12.18
C LEU A 238 -16.24 12.62 11.06
N ARG A 239 -17.53 12.83 10.78
CA ARG A 239 -18.22 12.18 9.65
C ARG A 239 -17.60 12.56 8.31
N GLU A 240 -17.29 13.82 8.08
CA GLU A 240 -16.59 14.29 6.87
C GLU A 240 -15.20 13.66 6.75
N LYS A 241 -14.45 13.60 7.86
CA LYS A 241 -13.14 12.92 7.92
C LYS A 241 -13.26 11.44 7.55
N ILE A 242 -14.25 10.73 8.08
CA ILE A 242 -14.49 9.31 7.76
C ILE A 242 -14.79 9.10 6.27
N VAL A 243 -15.62 9.98 5.67
CA VAL A 243 -15.92 9.91 4.22
C VAL A 243 -14.65 10.14 3.40
N ASN A 244 -13.88 11.19 3.71
CA ASN A 244 -12.63 11.48 3.00
C ASN A 244 -11.61 10.32 3.12
N LEU A 245 -11.51 9.70 4.30
CA LEU A 245 -10.65 8.54 4.51
C LEU A 245 -11.13 7.32 3.70
N ASN A 246 -12.44 7.08 3.62
CA ASN A 246 -12.99 6.02 2.77
C ASN A 246 -12.64 6.22 1.30
N ASP A 247 -12.82 7.44 0.80
CA ASP A 247 -12.52 7.77 -0.60
C ASP A 247 -11.02 7.62 -0.89
N ALA A 248 -10.17 8.05 0.06
CA ALA A 248 -8.73 7.88 -0.04
C ALA A 248 -8.33 6.39 -0.05
N ILE A 249 -8.89 5.57 0.85
CA ILE A 249 -8.65 4.12 0.90
C ILE A 249 -9.07 3.46 -0.41
N ALA A 250 -10.28 3.77 -0.90
CA ALA A 250 -10.78 3.23 -2.16
C ALA A 250 -9.86 3.59 -3.33
N THR A 251 -9.46 4.86 -3.43
CA THR A 251 -8.53 5.33 -4.47
C THR A 251 -7.20 4.57 -4.42
N ARG A 252 -6.58 4.45 -3.23
CA ARG A 252 -5.31 3.72 -3.11
C ARG A 252 -5.44 2.24 -3.40
N ASN A 253 -6.56 1.60 -3.06
CA ASN A 253 -6.82 0.22 -3.45
C ASN A 253 -6.91 0.05 -4.97
N THR A 254 -7.51 1.00 -5.70
CA THR A 254 -7.51 0.96 -7.17
C THR A 254 -6.10 1.12 -7.76
N GLU A 255 -5.27 1.97 -7.15
CA GLU A 255 -3.87 2.12 -7.56
C GLU A 255 -3.04 0.85 -7.27
N ILE A 256 -3.29 0.17 -6.14
CA ILE A 256 -2.67 -1.12 -5.81
C ILE A 256 -3.00 -2.15 -6.90
N THR A 257 -4.27 -2.29 -7.26
CA THR A 257 -4.68 -3.23 -8.32
C THR A 257 -4.01 -2.91 -9.65
N ALA A 258 -3.95 -1.63 -10.04
CA ALA A 258 -3.28 -1.22 -11.27
C ALA A 258 -1.78 -1.56 -11.27
N GLU A 259 -1.08 -1.36 -10.13
CA GLU A 259 0.33 -1.72 -9.99
C GLU A 259 0.54 -3.25 -9.97
N GLU A 260 -0.38 -4.02 -9.38
CA GLU A 260 -0.37 -5.49 -9.39
C GLU A 260 -0.57 -6.03 -10.82
N ASP A 261 -1.46 -5.42 -11.62
CA ASP A 261 -1.66 -5.76 -13.02
C ASP A 261 -0.41 -5.46 -13.86
N LEU A 262 0.18 -4.26 -13.70
CA LEU A 262 1.43 -3.90 -14.38
C LEU A 262 2.58 -4.83 -14.00
N LYS A 263 2.68 -5.21 -12.73
CA LYS A 263 3.67 -6.19 -12.26
C LYS A 263 3.47 -7.54 -12.96
N LEU A 264 2.22 -8.00 -13.08
CA LEU A 264 1.90 -9.26 -13.74
C LEU A 264 2.24 -9.23 -15.23
N GLU A 265 1.99 -8.11 -15.92
CA GLU A 265 2.42 -7.91 -17.31
C GLU A 265 3.94 -7.97 -17.44
N ASN A 266 4.67 -7.24 -16.59
CA ASN A 266 6.13 -7.25 -16.58
C ASN A 266 6.70 -8.64 -16.29
N GLN A 267 6.06 -9.42 -15.41
CA GLN A 267 6.46 -10.80 -15.13
C GLN A 267 6.27 -11.70 -16.35
N LYS A 268 5.14 -11.57 -17.08
CA LYS A 268 4.92 -12.33 -18.32
C LYS A 268 5.99 -12.01 -19.37
N ASP A 269 6.33 -10.73 -19.53
CA ASP A 269 7.37 -10.31 -20.46
C ASP A 269 8.74 -10.86 -20.04
N LEU A 270 9.04 -10.85 -18.74
CA LEU A 270 10.27 -11.42 -18.20
C LEU A 270 10.36 -12.93 -18.50
N ASP A 271 9.29 -13.67 -18.22
CA ASP A 271 9.23 -15.11 -18.49
C ASP A 271 9.42 -15.41 -19.99
N ASN A 272 8.86 -14.58 -20.87
CA ASN A 272 9.02 -14.70 -22.33
C ASN A 272 10.47 -14.44 -22.78
N GLU A 273 11.12 -13.42 -22.22
CA GLU A 273 12.53 -13.09 -22.50
C GLU A 273 13.46 -14.20 -21.98
N GLU A 274 13.19 -14.76 -20.80
CA GLU A 274 13.95 -15.89 -20.24
C GLU A 274 13.76 -17.18 -21.04
N GLN A 275 12.55 -17.45 -21.53
CA GLN A 275 12.29 -18.56 -22.46
C GLN A 275 13.09 -18.38 -23.76
N THR A 276 13.08 -17.17 -24.32
CA THR A 276 13.84 -16.84 -25.53
C THR A 276 15.33 -17.04 -25.29
N ARG A 277 15.86 -16.50 -24.19
CA ARG A 277 17.24 -16.70 -23.73
C ARG A 277 17.60 -18.17 -23.71
N THR A 278 16.77 -18.99 -23.07
CA THR A 278 17.00 -20.43 -22.91
C THR A 278 16.99 -21.16 -24.26
N SER A 279 16.10 -20.75 -25.18
CA SER A 279 15.98 -21.37 -26.50
C SER A 279 17.20 -21.13 -27.41
N ILE A 280 17.78 -19.92 -27.38
CA ILE A 280 18.91 -19.55 -28.25
C ILE A 280 20.26 -19.92 -27.65
N LYS A 281 20.35 -20.00 -26.32
CA LYS A 281 21.61 -20.16 -25.58
C LYS A 281 22.45 -21.34 -26.06
N PRO A 282 21.92 -22.57 -26.22
CA PRO A 282 22.74 -23.71 -26.65
C PRO A 282 23.40 -23.50 -28.02
N ALA A 283 22.65 -22.94 -28.98
CA ALA A 283 23.16 -22.68 -30.31
C ALA A 283 24.20 -21.54 -30.29
N CYS A 284 23.89 -20.44 -29.62
CA CYS A 284 24.78 -19.29 -29.55
C CYS A 284 26.07 -19.58 -28.78
N ASP A 285 25.99 -20.28 -27.64
CA ASP A 285 27.16 -20.73 -26.88
C ASP A 285 28.07 -21.61 -27.76
N TRP A 286 27.48 -22.50 -28.58
CA TRP A 286 28.24 -23.34 -29.49
C TRP A 286 28.97 -22.53 -30.57
N TYR A 287 28.27 -21.62 -31.27
CA TYR A 287 28.89 -20.82 -32.33
C TYR A 287 29.98 -19.90 -31.80
N ILE A 288 29.78 -19.30 -30.62
CA ILE A 288 30.75 -18.42 -29.97
C ILE A 288 31.98 -19.23 -29.53
N ALA A 289 31.79 -20.38 -28.87
CA ALA A 289 32.89 -21.20 -28.37
C ALA A 289 33.77 -21.78 -29.49
N HIS A 290 33.17 -22.17 -30.62
CA HIS A 290 33.88 -22.83 -31.72
C HIS A 290 34.30 -21.86 -32.84
N GLN A 291 34.05 -20.55 -32.72
CA GLN A 291 34.31 -19.59 -33.78
C GLN A 291 35.79 -19.60 -34.21
N GLN A 292 36.70 -19.60 -33.24
CA GLN A 292 38.13 -19.56 -33.52
C GLN A 292 38.63 -20.86 -34.17
N GLU A 293 38.27 -22.01 -33.61
CA GLU A 293 38.64 -23.31 -34.17
C GLU A 293 38.09 -23.48 -35.60
N ARG A 294 36.85 -23.06 -35.85
CA ARG A 294 36.23 -23.12 -37.19
C ARG A 294 36.94 -22.21 -38.18
N ARG A 295 37.32 -20.98 -37.79
CA ARG A 295 38.14 -20.09 -38.63
C ARG A 295 39.51 -20.69 -38.94
N GLU A 296 40.21 -21.21 -37.93
CA GLU A 296 41.53 -21.82 -38.12
C GLU A 296 41.46 -23.03 -39.07
N LYS A 297 40.46 -23.89 -38.91
CA LYS A 297 40.22 -25.04 -39.80
C LYS A 297 39.89 -24.60 -41.23
N ARG A 298 39.10 -23.53 -41.41
CA ARG A 298 38.81 -22.95 -42.74
C ARG A 298 40.05 -22.37 -43.40
N VAL A 299 40.85 -21.59 -42.68
CA VAL A 299 42.10 -21.02 -43.21
C VAL A 299 43.02 -22.14 -43.69
N LEU A 300 43.18 -23.22 -42.91
CA LEU A 300 43.95 -24.39 -43.31
C LEU A 300 43.37 -25.10 -44.55
N GLU A 301 42.05 -25.12 -44.68
CA GLU A 301 41.36 -25.69 -45.83
C GLU A 301 41.56 -24.85 -47.10
N VAL A 302 41.37 -23.54 -46.99
CA VAL A 302 41.63 -22.55 -48.07
C VAL A 302 43.09 -22.61 -48.52
N GLU A 303 44.05 -22.62 -47.59
CA GLU A 303 45.47 -22.78 -47.92
C GLU A 303 45.75 -24.12 -48.62
N GLY A 304 45.13 -25.20 -48.14
CA GLY A 304 45.28 -26.54 -48.71
C GLY A 304 44.72 -26.64 -50.12
N LEU A 305 43.53 -26.08 -50.35
CA LEU A 305 42.86 -26.02 -51.65
C LEU A 305 43.63 -25.13 -52.63
N THR A 306 44.13 -23.98 -52.18
CA THR A 306 44.93 -23.05 -53.00
C THR A 306 46.22 -23.73 -53.48
N ARG A 307 46.97 -24.37 -52.58
CA ARG A 307 48.19 -25.14 -52.96
C ARG A 307 47.88 -26.30 -53.90
N ALA A 308 46.75 -26.99 -53.71
CA ALA A 308 46.33 -28.07 -54.60
C ALA A 308 46.01 -27.53 -56.01
N LYS A 309 45.33 -26.38 -56.10
CA LYS A 309 45.03 -25.70 -57.36
C LYS A 309 46.31 -25.28 -58.08
N GLU A 310 47.26 -24.65 -57.38
CA GLU A 310 48.55 -24.24 -57.94
C GLU A 310 49.33 -25.44 -58.52
N TYR A 311 49.39 -26.55 -57.77
CA TYR A 311 50.04 -27.78 -58.23
C TYR A 311 49.38 -28.35 -59.49
N LEU A 312 48.05 -28.43 -59.53
CA LEU A 312 47.30 -28.94 -60.69
C LEU A 312 47.40 -28.01 -61.91
N ALA A 313 47.60 -26.71 -61.70
CA ALA A 313 47.81 -25.70 -62.76
C ALA A 313 49.26 -25.65 -63.28
N GLY A 314 50.15 -26.53 -62.81
CA GLY A 314 51.53 -26.66 -63.32
C GLY A 314 52.60 -25.92 -62.51
N ALA A 315 52.30 -25.43 -61.30
CA ALA A 315 53.33 -24.89 -60.42
C ALA A 315 54.23 -26.01 -59.85
N SER A 316 55.54 -25.92 -60.07
CA SER A 316 56.51 -26.82 -59.45
C SER A 316 56.68 -26.49 -57.96
N LEU A 317 56.05 -27.25 -57.07
CA LEU A 317 56.33 -27.19 -55.64
C LEU A 317 57.77 -27.68 -55.36
N PRO A 318 58.47 -27.15 -54.33
CA PRO A 318 59.71 -27.76 -53.85
C PRO A 318 59.42 -29.24 -53.57
N SER A 319 60.27 -30.12 -54.10
CA SER A 319 60.16 -31.58 -54.00
C SER A 319 59.64 -31.99 -52.61
N LEU A 320 58.47 -32.63 -52.58
CA LEU A 320 58.05 -33.42 -51.41
C LEU A 320 59.15 -34.46 -51.20
N VAL A 321 60.06 -34.17 -50.26
CA VAL A 321 61.05 -35.12 -49.79
C VAL A 321 60.29 -36.36 -49.34
N GLN A 322 60.34 -37.38 -50.18
CA GLN A 322 60.13 -38.76 -49.81
C GLN A 322 61.02 -39.00 -48.60
N GLY A 323 60.42 -39.23 -47.43
CA GLY A 323 61.15 -39.85 -46.32
C GLY A 323 61.76 -41.16 -46.85
N PRO A 324 63.03 -41.46 -46.51
CA PRO A 324 63.75 -42.53 -47.17
C PRO A 324 63.06 -43.87 -46.95
N ALA A 325 62.93 -44.62 -48.06
CA ALA A 325 62.54 -46.01 -48.05
C ALA A 325 63.64 -46.85 -47.39
N SER A 326 63.31 -47.52 -46.28
CA SER A 326 64.00 -48.71 -45.79
C SER A 326 62.93 -49.74 -45.41
N GLY A 327 62.78 -50.79 -46.23
CA GLY A 327 61.88 -51.93 -45.95
C GLY A 327 62.47 -52.91 -44.91
N PRO A 328 61.96 -54.16 -44.78
CA PRO A 328 60.79 -54.77 -45.42
C PRO A 328 59.64 -55.06 -44.42
N ALA A 329 58.55 -55.60 -44.98
CA ALA A 329 57.28 -55.89 -44.34
C ALA A 329 57.34 -56.83 -43.13
N ASP A 330 56.51 -56.56 -42.13
CA ASP A 330 55.79 -57.60 -41.38
C ASP A 330 54.33 -57.15 -41.18
N GLY A 331 53.42 -58.04 -41.55
CA GLY A 331 52.00 -57.76 -41.70
C GLY A 331 51.27 -57.54 -40.37
N SER A 332 50.63 -56.38 -40.26
CA SER A 332 49.51 -56.16 -39.36
C SER A 332 48.55 -55.16 -40.00
N PHE A 333 47.93 -55.59 -41.11
CA PHE A 333 46.66 -55.06 -41.57
C PHE A 333 45.62 -56.14 -41.32
N ALA A 334 45.08 -56.16 -40.10
CA ALA A 334 43.85 -56.88 -39.79
C ALA A 334 43.00 -56.04 -38.82
N SER A 335 41.72 -55.95 -39.17
CA SER A 335 40.58 -55.40 -38.42
C SER A 335 40.56 -53.90 -38.12
N ILE A 336 40.15 -53.10 -39.11
CA ILE A 336 39.23 -51.99 -38.84
C ILE A 336 37.82 -52.55 -39.07
N SER A 337 37.11 -52.90 -38.00
CA SER A 337 35.68 -53.21 -38.06
C SER A 337 34.91 -51.90 -38.15
N PHE A 338 34.22 -51.69 -39.27
CA PHE A 338 33.13 -50.72 -39.34
C PHE A 338 31.94 -51.29 -38.55
N SER A 339 31.75 -50.83 -37.33
CA SER A 339 30.47 -51.01 -36.65
C SER A 339 29.46 -50.05 -37.28
N SER A 340 28.53 -50.63 -38.04
CA SER A 340 27.32 -49.97 -38.51
C SER A 340 26.47 -49.50 -37.33
N VAL A 341 26.17 -48.22 -37.28
CA VAL A 341 25.04 -47.69 -36.50
C VAL A 341 23.78 -47.95 -37.32
N SER A 342 22.87 -48.76 -36.79
CA SER A 342 21.44 -48.68 -37.08
C SER A 342 20.77 -47.81 -36.03
#